data_AF-A0A965CEX4-F1
#
_entry.id   AF-A0A965CEX4-F1
#
_cell.length_a   1.000
_cell.length_b   1.000
_cell.length_c   1.000
_cell.angle_alpha   90.00
_cell.angle_beta   90.00
_cell.angle_gamma   90.00
#
_symmetry.space_group_name_H-M   'P 1'
#
loop_
_entity.id
_entity.type
_entity.pdbx_description
1 polymer ?
#
loop_
_entity_poly.entity_id
_entity_poly.type
_entity_poly.pdbx_seq_one_letter_code
_entity_poly.pdbx_strand_id
1 'polypeptide(L)'
;MNTTPTIDDILEGLIVALQNEIIPHLANPKSMATAMMMQSLVQQVRQVLPMLDAAVAEEHNQMTRTLRDVAAVLGDVRGPEADRIRERAATLGSLADVPVPVDQAPVREAHARLGYGLQETIADLDVLQRAGHASADAALQRLREYLMPTILNNIAAISVGGGMVGRG
;
A
#
# COMPACT_ATOMS: atom_id res chain seq x y z
N MET A 1 -14.62 -0.82 0.09
CA MET A 1 -14.22 -1.61 -1.09
C MET A 1 -14.47 -3.09 -0.80
N ASN A 2 -14.95 -3.85 -1.79
CA ASN A 2 -15.15 -5.31 -1.66
C ASN A 2 -13.88 -6.11 -2.00
N THR A 3 -12.80 -5.42 -2.34
CA THR A 3 -11.47 -5.97 -2.64
C THR A 3 -10.44 -5.43 -1.63
N THR A 4 -9.21 -5.96 -1.66
CA THR A 4 -8.15 -5.54 -0.74
C THR A 4 -7.81 -4.07 -0.99
N PRO A 5 -7.95 -3.18 0.02
CA PRO A 5 -7.56 -1.79 -0.13
C PRO A 5 -6.02 -1.67 -0.13
N THR A 6 -5.49 -0.77 -0.95
CA THR A 6 -4.09 -0.36 -0.87
C THR A 6 -3.88 0.59 0.31
N ILE A 7 -2.62 0.77 0.75
CA ILE A 7 -2.30 1.80 1.76
C ILE A 7 -2.75 3.18 1.27
N ASP A 8 -2.63 3.46 -0.03
CA ASP A 8 -3.10 4.71 -0.60
C ASP A 8 -4.63 4.85 -0.48
N ASP A 9 -5.39 3.78 -0.70
CA ASP A 9 -6.86 3.76 -0.55
C ASP A 9 -7.28 4.04 0.90
N ILE A 10 -6.52 3.54 1.88
CA ILE A 10 -6.76 3.80 3.31
C ILE A 10 -6.48 5.26 3.64
N LEU A 11 -5.36 5.80 3.15
CA LEU A 11 -4.99 7.21 3.35
C LEU A 11 -5.99 8.15 2.66
N GLU A 12 -6.50 7.77 1.48
CA GLU A 12 -7.58 8.47 0.81
C GLU A 12 -8.87 8.44 1.63
N GLY A 13 -9.27 7.28 2.13
CA GLY A 13 -10.44 7.15 3.00
C GLY A 13 -10.34 8.04 4.24
N LEU A 14 -9.15 8.15 4.85
CA LEU A 14 -8.91 9.06 5.97
C LEU A 14 -9.08 10.53 5.58
N ILE A 15 -8.58 10.94 4.40
CA ILE A 15 -8.77 12.30 3.89
C ILE A 15 -10.26 12.59 3.68
N VAL A 16 -10.99 11.66 3.08
CA VAL A 16 -12.44 11.78 2.86
C VAL A 16 -13.20 11.91 4.18
N ALA A 17 -12.85 11.08 5.18
CA ALA A 17 -13.46 11.15 6.51
C ALA A 17 -13.16 12.49 7.21
N LEU A 18 -11.92 12.99 7.11
CA LEU A 18 -11.56 14.31 7.64
C LEU A 18 -12.42 15.42 7.01
N GLN A 19 -12.59 15.39 5.69
CA GLN A 19 -13.33 16.42 4.95
C GLN A 19 -14.84 16.38 5.18
N ASN A 20 -15.42 15.18 5.23
CA ASN A 20 -16.88 15.02 5.22
C ASN A 20 -17.46 14.83 6.63
N GLU A 21 -16.70 14.25 7.56
CA GLU A 21 -17.22 13.80 8.86
C GLU A 21 -16.59 14.51 10.06
N ILE A 22 -15.44 15.18 9.89
CA ILE A 22 -14.74 15.85 11.00
C ILE A 22 -14.77 17.36 10.84
N ILE A 23 -14.13 17.89 9.78
CA ILE A 23 -13.97 19.34 9.56
C ILE A 23 -15.30 20.12 9.64
N PRO A 24 -16.42 19.65 9.04
CA PRO A 24 -17.70 20.38 9.08
C PRO A 24 -18.27 20.56 10.49
N HIS A 25 -17.85 19.73 11.44
CA HIS A 25 -18.33 19.75 12.82
C HIS A 25 -17.37 20.46 13.78
N LEU A 26 -16.26 21.01 13.28
CA LEU A 26 -15.31 21.79 14.09
C LEU A 26 -15.74 23.26 14.17
N ALA A 27 -16.17 23.69 15.36
CA ALA A 27 -16.56 25.08 15.61
C ALA A 27 -15.36 26.03 15.89
N ASN A 28 -14.22 25.48 16.34
CA ASN A 28 -13.05 26.28 16.71
C ASN A 28 -12.10 26.45 15.50
N PRO A 29 -11.76 27.70 15.09
CA PRO A 29 -10.86 27.96 13.98
C PRO A 29 -9.48 27.29 14.10
N LYS A 30 -8.94 27.20 15.32
CA LYS A 30 -7.66 26.51 15.58
C LYS A 30 -7.78 25.00 15.34
N SER A 31 -8.89 24.39 15.75
CA SER A 31 -9.16 22.98 15.49
C SER A 31 -9.33 22.72 13.99
N MET A 32 -10.03 23.60 13.28
CA MET A 32 -10.19 23.51 11.82
C MET A 32 -8.84 23.60 11.10
N ALA A 33 -8.01 24.59 11.44
CA ALA A 33 -6.67 24.72 10.90
C ALA A 33 -5.79 23.49 11.20
N THR A 34 -5.92 22.92 12.40
CA THR A 34 -5.18 21.71 12.79
C THR A 34 -5.60 20.50 11.95
N ALA A 35 -6.90 20.30 11.73
CA ALA A 35 -7.41 19.22 10.88
C ALA A 35 -6.96 19.38 9.43
N MET A 36 -6.95 20.60 8.90
CA MET A 36 -6.43 20.88 7.54
C MET A 36 -4.91 20.62 7.43
N MET A 37 -4.13 20.96 8.47
CA MET A 37 -2.70 20.63 8.51
C MET A 37 -2.47 19.11 8.54
N MET A 38 -3.25 18.37 9.33
CA MET A 38 -3.19 16.90 9.36
C MET A 38 -3.53 16.30 8.00
N GLN A 39 -4.58 16.80 7.34
CA GLN A 39 -4.94 16.37 5.99
C GLN A 39 -3.80 16.61 4.98
N SER A 40 -3.14 17.77 5.04
CA SER A 40 -1.99 18.10 4.20
C SER A 40 -0.81 17.13 4.42
N LEU A 41 -0.52 16.77 5.67
CA LEU A 41 0.53 15.80 5.99
C LEU A 41 0.20 14.41 5.43
N VAL A 42 -1.06 13.95 5.57
CA VAL A 42 -1.51 12.68 5.00
C VAL A 42 -1.38 12.69 3.47
N GLN A 43 -1.74 13.79 2.81
CA GLN A 43 -1.60 13.94 1.36
C GLN A 43 -0.13 13.88 0.91
N GLN A 44 0.79 14.47 1.68
CA GLN A 44 2.22 14.38 1.40
C GLN A 44 2.72 12.94 1.54
N VAL A 45 2.29 12.22 2.58
CA VAL A 45 2.66 10.80 2.77
C VAL A 45 2.20 9.96 1.56
N ARG A 46 0.98 10.15 1.06
CA ARG A 46 0.48 9.48 -0.15
C ARG A 46 1.38 9.69 -1.37
N GLN A 47 1.86 10.91 -1.56
CA GLN A 47 2.72 11.28 -2.70
C GLN A 47 4.12 10.68 -2.60
N VAL A 48 4.66 10.62 -1.39
CA VAL A 48 6.06 10.26 -1.16
C VAL A 48 6.26 8.75 -0.99
N LEU A 49 5.26 8.00 -0.50
CA LEU A 49 5.37 6.56 -0.26
C LEU A 49 5.88 5.76 -1.48
N PRO A 50 5.31 5.89 -2.70
CA PRO A 50 5.81 5.15 -3.86
C PRO A 50 7.24 5.52 -4.24
N MET A 51 7.63 6.79 -4.03
CA MET A 51 8.99 7.25 -4.29
C MET A 51 9.98 6.65 -3.30
N LEU A 52 9.61 6.55 -2.01
CA LEU A 52 10.45 5.94 -0.99
C LEU A 52 10.65 4.45 -1.23
N ASP A 53 9.61 3.71 -1.59
CA ASP A 53 9.72 2.28 -1.89
C ASP A 53 10.68 2.01 -3.07
N ALA A 54 10.61 2.84 -4.11
CA ALA A 54 11.54 2.78 -5.24
C ALA A 54 12.97 3.16 -4.82
N ALA A 55 13.12 4.26 -4.07
CA ALA A 55 14.41 4.74 -3.61
C ALA A 55 15.14 3.70 -2.74
N VAL A 56 14.45 3.01 -1.84
CA VAL A 56 15.05 1.95 -1.00
C VAL A 56 15.63 0.82 -1.85
N ALA A 57 14.90 0.37 -2.90
CA ALA A 57 15.39 -0.68 -3.79
C ALA A 57 16.61 -0.21 -4.61
N GLU A 58 16.56 1.02 -5.13
CA GLU A 58 17.68 1.61 -5.88
C GLU A 58 18.92 1.81 -5.01
N GLU A 59 18.74 2.37 -3.81
CA GLU A 59 19.80 2.58 -2.82
C GLU A 59 20.40 1.26 -2.38
N HIS A 60 19.59 0.22 -2.12
CA HIS A 60 20.10 -1.12 -1.82
C HIS A 60 21.07 -1.60 -2.91
N ASN A 61 20.63 -1.58 -4.17
CA ASN A 61 21.44 -2.01 -5.31
C ASN A 61 22.68 -1.12 -5.52
N GLN A 62 22.60 0.16 -5.16
CA GLN A 62 23.73 1.07 -5.21
C GLN A 62 24.73 0.80 -4.07
N MET A 63 24.26 0.50 -2.87
CA MET A 63 25.09 0.17 -1.70
C MET A 63 25.89 -1.11 -1.94
N THR A 64 25.26 -2.18 -2.44
CA THR A 64 25.95 -3.44 -2.73
C THR A 64 27.06 -3.26 -3.77
N ARG A 65 26.78 -2.50 -4.85
CA ARG A 65 27.77 -2.10 -5.86
C ARG A 65 28.90 -1.27 -5.26
N THR A 66 28.58 -0.25 -4.47
CA THR A 66 29.57 0.66 -3.88
C THR A 66 30.53 -0.09 -2.96
N LEU A 67 30.05 -1.07 -2.18
CA LEU A 67 30.92 -1.92 -1.36
C LEU A 67 31.93 -2.71 -2.20
N ARG A 68 31.50 -3.26 -3.34
CA ARG A 68 32.38 -3.95 -4.29
C ARG A 68 33.39 -2.99 -4.91
N ASP A 69 32.96 -1.81 -5.35
CA ASP A 69 33.80 -0.82 -6.00
C ASP A 69 34.88 -0.29 -5.05
N VAL A 70 34.53 -0.01 -3.79
CA VAL A 70 35.49 0.43 -2.76
C VAL A 70 36.56 -0.64 -2.50
N ALA A 71 36.16 -1.92 -2.37
CA ALA A 71 37.12 -3.00 -2.21
C ALA A 71 38.00 -3.20 -3.44
N ALA A 72 37.47 -2.99 -4.65
CA ALA A 72 38.23 -3.05 -5.89
C ALA A 72 39.27 -1.92 -5.97
N VAL A 73 38.89 -0.69 -5.60
CA VAL A 73 39.80 0.48 -5.57
C VAL A 73 40.94 0.30 -4.56
N LEU A 74 40.68 -0.35 -3.42
CA LEU A 74 41.72 -0.68 -2.44
C LEU A 74 42.81 -1.61 -3.00
N GLY A 75 42.49 -2.44 -4.00
CA GLY A 75 43.42 -3.36 -4.62
C GLY A 75 44.24 -4.17 -3.59
N ASP A 76 45.56 -4.05 -3.68
CA ASP A 76 46.52 -4.80 -2.87
C ASP A 76 46.91 -4.15 -1.53
N VAL A 77 46.22 -3.07 -1.13
CA VAL A 77 46.48 -2.44 0.18
C VAL A 77 46.30 -3.47 1.30
N ARG A 78 47.32 -3.58 2.16
CA ARG A 78 47.39 -4.54 3.26
C ARG A 78 47.07 -3.88 4.59
N GLY A 79 46.52 -4.65 5.51
CA GLY A 79 46.22 -4.23 6.87
C GLY A 79 44.82 -4.66 7.30
N PRO A 80 44.57 -4.73 8.62
CA PRO A 80 43.33 -5.25 9.15
C PRO A 80 42.10 -4.42 8.72
N GLU A 81 42.25 -3.13 8.43
CA GLU A 81 41.20 -2.26 7.88
C GLU A 81 40.80 -2.67 6.46
N ALA A 82 41.80 -2.91 5.59
CA ALA A 82 41.57 -3.30 4.20
C ALA A 82 40.92 -4.69 4.12
N ASP A 83 41.31 -5.60 5.02
CA ASP A 83 40.71 -6.94 5.11
C ASP A 83 39.23 -6.86 5.53
N ARG A 84 38.89 -6.05 6.53
CA ARG A 84 37.47 -5.82 6.94
C ARG A 84 36.63 -5.19 5.82
N ILE A 85 37.23 -4.38 4.95
CA ILE A 85 36.52 -3.78 3.81
C ILE A 85 36.27 -4.83 2.72
N ARG A 86 37.29 -5.64 2.38
CA ARG A 86 37.13 -6.77 1.45
C ARG A 86 36.10 -7.80 1.94
N GLU A 87 36.07 -8.07 3.25
CA GLU A 87 35.07 -8.94 3.86
C GLU A 87 33.64 -8.39 3.71
N ARG A 88 33.43 -7.08 3.94
CA ARG A 88 32.13 -6.43 3.72
C ARG A 88 31.71 -6.46 2.25
N ALA A 89 32.64 -6.27 1.32
CA ALA A 89 32.36 -6.40 -0.10
C ALA A 89 31.97 -7.84 -0.49
N ALA A 90 32.64 -8.84 0.09
CA ALA A 90 32.36 -10.25 -0.17
C ALA A 90 31.04 -10.73 0.45
N THR A 91 30.59 -10.14 1.56
CA THR A 91 29.37 -10.54 2.27
C THR A 91 28.17 -9.68 1.93
N LEU A 92 28.24 -8.36 2.13
CA LEU A 92 27.15 -7.42 1.89
C LEU A 92 27.13 -6.96 0.43
N GLY A 93 28.29 -6.77 -0.18
CA GLY A 93 28.40 -6.38 -1.59
C GLY A 93 27.99 -7.47 -2.59
N SER A 94 27.91 -8.74 -2.14
CA SER A 94 27.51 -9.90 -2.93
C SER A 94 26.01 -10.22 -2.86
N LEU A 95 25.25 -9.46 -2.08
CA LEU A 95 23.79 -9.56 -2.07
C LEU A 95 23.24 -9.29 -3.47
N ALA A 96 22.23 -10.07 -3.87
CA ALA A 96 21.60 -9.94 -5.17
C ALA A 96 20.80 -8.63 -5.27
N ASP A 97 20.79 -8.04 -6.47
CA ASP A 97 19.99 -6.86 -6.73
C ASP A 97 18.50 -7.18 -6.55
N VAL A 98 17.80 -6.26 -5.91
CA VAL A 98 16.35 -6.33 -5.70
C VAL A 98 15.62 -5.61 -6.84
N PRO A 99 14.45 -6.09 -7.28
CA PRO A 99 13.66 -5.40 -8.28
C PRO A 99 13.16 -4.05 -7.73
N VAL A 100 13.31 -3.00 -8.52
CA VAL A 100 12.71 -1.69 -8.20
C VAL A 100 11.19 -1.81 -8.42
N PRO A 101 10.36 -1.48 -7.42
CA PRO A 101 8.92 -1.47 -7.57
C PRO A 101 8.47 -0.66 -8.79
N VAL A 102 7.68 -1.28 -9.67
CA VAL A 102 7.07 -0.57 -10.80
C VAL A 102 6.06 0.45 -10.29
N ASP A 103 5.87 1.54 -11.05
CA ASP A 103 4.82 2.51 -10.75
C ASP A 103 3.48 1.81 -10.62
N GLN A 104 2.93 1.84 -9.40
CA GLN A 104 1.69 1.18 -9.06
C GLN A 104 0.46 2.04 -9.41
N ALA A 105 0.62 3.32 -9.77
CA ALA A 105 -0.53 4.18 -10.06
C ALA A 105 -1.45 3.62 -11.17
N PRO A 106 -0.95 3.15 -12.33
CA PRO A 106 -1.81 2.57 -13.36
C PRO A 106 -2.51 1.27 -12.92
N VAL A 107 -1.81 0.45 -12.12
CA VAL A 107 -2.35 -0.80 -11.57
C VAL A 107 -3.46 -0.50 -10.57
N ARG A 108 -3.27 0.49 -9.70
CA ARG A 108 -4.25 0.94 -8.72
C ARG A 108 -5.49 1.52 -9.38
N GLU A 109 -5.32 2.38 -10.38
CA GLU A 109 -6.45 2.93 -11.14
C GLU A 109 -7.26 1.83 -11.82
N ALA A 110 -6.57 0.89 -12.50
CA ALA A 110 -7.23 -0.26 -13.13
C ALA A 110 -7.95 -1.14 -12.09
N HIS A 111 -7.33 -1.40 -10.94
CA HIS A 111 -7.92 -2.18 -9.86
C HIS A 111 -9.17 -1.50 -9.26
N ALA A 112 -9.11 -0.19 -9.02
CA ALA A 112 -10.25 0.59 -8.54
C ALA A 112 -11.42 0.54 -9.55
N ARG A 113 -11.14 0.75 -10.83
CA ARG A 113 -12.13 0.63 -11.91
C ARG A 113 -12.77 -0.75 -11.97
N LEU A 114 -11.98 -1.81 -11.83
CA LEU A 114 -12.52 -3.17 -11.73
C LEU A 114 -13.40 -3.35 -10.49
N GLY A 115 -12.99 -2.78 -9.35
CA GLY A 115 -13.78 -2.78 -8.12
C GLY A 115 -15.16 -2.13 -8.30
N TYR A 116 -15.22 -0.96 -8.93
CA TYR A 116 -16.49 -0.29 -9.26
C TYR A 116 -17.31 -1.09 -10.26
N GLY A 117 -16.69 -1.63 -11.32
CA GLY A 117 -17.38 -2.48 -12.29
C GLY A 117 -18.00 -3.74 -11.66
N LEU A 118 -17.36 -4.33 -10.66
CA LEU A 118 -17.93 -5.45 -9.90
C LEU A 118 -19.16 -5.00 -9.07
N GLN A 119 -19.15 -3.79 -8.51
CA GLN A 119 -20.30 -3.25 -7.77
C GLN A 119 -21.49 -2.97 -8.70
N GLU A 120 -21.23 -2.34 -9.85
CA GLU A 120 -22.25 -2.09 -10.87
C GLU A 120 -22.84 -3.41 -11.39
N THR A 121 -21.99 -4.41 -11.64
CA THR A 121 -22.43 -5.74 -12.06
C THR A 121 -23.36 -6.39 -11.01
N ILE A 122 -23.06 -6.23 -9.71
CA ILE A 122 -23.94 -6.73 -8.64
C ILE A 122 -25.30 -6.02 -8.67
N ALA A 123 -25.32 -4.71 -8.89
CA ALA A 123 -26.57 -3.94 -9.00
C ALA A 123 -27.40 -4.37 -10.21
N ASP A 124 -26.78 -4.57 -11.37
CA ASP A 124 -27.46 -5.04 -12.58
C ASP A 124 -28.00 -6.46 -12.42
N LEU A 125 -27.25 -7.34 -11.75
CA LEU A 125 -27.71 -8.70 -11.45
C LEU A 125 -28.91 -8.71 -10.50
N ASP A 126 -28.96 -7.81 -9.50
CA ASP A 126 -30.14 -7.66 -8.63
C ASP A 126 -31.38 -7.22 -9.45
N VAL A 127 -31.22 -6.30 -10.40
CA VAL A 127 -32.31 -5.92 -11.32
C VAL A 127 -32.80 -7.12 -12.13
N LEU A 128 -31.88 -7.92 -12.68
CA LEU A 128 -32.22 -9.11 -13.47
C LEU A 128 -32.88 -10.21 -12.62
N GLN A 129 -32.45 -10.40 -11.38
CA GLN A 129 -33.08 -11.33 -10.43
C GLN A 129 -34.52 -10.92 -10.14
N ARG A 130 -34.78 -9.63 -9.88
CA ARG A 130 -36.13 -9.10 -9.64
C ARG A 130 -37.04 -9.22 -10.86
N ALA A 131 -36.46 -9.19 -12.07
CA ALA A 131 -37.17 -9.44 -13.32
C ALA A 131 -37.43 -10.94 -13.61
N GLY A 132 -36.94 -11.85 -12.75
CA GLY A 132 -37.20 -13.29 -12.85
C GLY A 132 -36.20 -14.06 -13.73
N HIS A 133 -35.05 -13.48 -14.08
CA HIS A 133 -34.03 -14.17 -14.87
C HIS A 133 -33.18 -15.11 -13.99
N ALA A 134 -33.50 -16.41 -14.00
CA ALA A 134 -32.81 -17.43 -13.20
C ALA A 134 -31.28 -17.52 -13.43
N SER A 135 -30.78 -17.09 -14.60
CA SER A 135 -29.34 -17.02 -14.87
C SER A 135 -28.61 -15.97 -14.02
N ALA A 136 -29.33 -14.95 -13.52
CA ALA A 136 -28.76 -13.92 -12.68
C ALA A 136 -28.36 -14.44 -11.29
N ASP A 137 -29.10 -15.42 -10.74
CA ASP A 137 -28.75 -16.09 -9.48
C ASP A 137 -27.39 -16.79 -9.57
N ALA A 138 -27.19 -17.55 -10.65
CA ALA A 138 -25.93 -18.27 -10.90
C ALA A 138 -24.75 -17.31 -11.11
N ALA A 139 -24.95 -16.21 -11.85
CA ALA A 139 -23.94 -15.20 -12.06
C ALA A 139 -23.57 -14.46 -10.76
N LEU A 140 -24.56 -14.11 -9.92
CA LEU A 140 -24.33 -13.48 -8.63
C LEU A 140 -23.58 -14.41 -7.67
N GLN A 141 -23.90 -15.70 -7.68
CA GLN A 141 -23.20 -16.69 -6.89
C GLN A 141 -21.71 -16.76 -7.26
N ARG A 142 -21.37 -16.73 -8.55
CA ARG A 142 -19.98 -16.71 -9.00
C ARG A 142 -19.20 -15.49 -8.51
N LEU A 143 -19.84 -14.31 -8.49
CA LEU A 143 -19.25 -13.08 -7.95
C LEU A 143 -19.04 -13.17 -6.43
N ARG A 144 -20.01 -13.72 -5.69
CA ARG A 144 -19.88 -13.94 -4.25
C ARG A 144 -18.71 -14.85 -3.92
N GLU A 145 -18.55 -15.95 -4.65
CA GLU A 145 -17.41 -16.88 -4.49
C GLU A 145 -16.06 -16.19 -4.68
N TYR A 146 -15.97 -15.25 -5.63
CA TYR A 146 -14.77 -14.46 -5.84
C TYR A 146 -14.49 -13.46 -4.71
N LEU A 147 -15.53 -12.79 -4.20
CA LEU A 147 -15.39 -11.72 -3.20
C LEU A 147 -15.24 -12.26 -1.76
N MET A 148 -15.80 -13.43 -1.46
CA MET A 148 -15.88 -13.97 -0.10
C MET A 148 -14.51 -14.11 0.59
N PRO A 149 -13.45 -14.64 -0.05
CA PRO A 149 -12.15 -14.77 0.59
C PRO A 149 -11.59 -13.43 1.06
N THR A 150 -11.71 -12.39 0.23
CA THR A 150 -11.21 -11.04 0.56
C THR A 150 -12.00 -10.41 1.70
N ILE A 151 -13.33 -10.58 1.72
CA ILE A 151 -14.19 -10.11 2.81
C ILE A 151 -13.78 -10.78 4.13
N LEU A 152 -13.57 -12.10 4.13
CA LEU A 152 -13.16 -12.84 5.33
C LEU A 152 -11.77 -12.40 5.82
N ASN A 153 -10.82 -12.20 4.91
CA ASN A 153 -9.48 -11.70 5.25
C ASN A 153 -9.54 -10.31 5.89
N ASN A 154 -10.36 -9.41 5.34
CA ASN A 154 -10.53 -8.07 5.89
C ASN A 154 -11.17 -8.10 7.30
N ILE A 155 -12.19 -8.94 7.51
CA ILE A 155 -12.82 -9.12 8.83
C ILE A 155 -11.81 -9.65 9.85
N ALA A 156 -11.00 -10.65 9.47
CA ALA A 156 -9.97 -11.21 10.34
C ALA A 156 -8.91 -10.17 10.73
N ALA A 157 -8.42 -9.39 9.76
CA ALA A 157 -7.43 -8.34 10.01
C ALA A 157 -7.95 -7.27 11.00
N ILE A 158 -9.21 -6.86 10.86
CA ILE A 158 -9.85 -5.88 11.77
C ILE A 158 -10.06 -6.48 13.17
N SER A 159 -10.45 -7.76 13.25
CA SER A 159 -10.77 -8.42 14.54
C SER A 159 -9.53 -8.68 15.41
N VAL A 160 -8.36 -8.93 14.80
CA VAL A 160 -7.10 -9.12 15.53
C VAL A 160 -6.55 -7.79 16.08
N GLY A 161 -6.83 -6.66 15.41
CA GLY A 161 -6.45 -5.31 15.88
C GLY A 161 -7.29 -4.77 17.04
N GLY A 162 -8.49 -5.30 17.27
CA GLY A 162 -9.41 -4.87 18.34
C GLY A 162 -9.02 -5.33 19.76
N GLY A 163 -7.97 -6.14 19.91
CA GLY A 163 -7.56 -6.71 21.21
C GLY A 163 -6.85 -5.75 22.16
N MET A 164 -6.49 -4.53 21.74
CA MET A 164 -5.62 -3.64 22.52
C MET A 164 -6.07 -2.16 22.51
N VAL A 165 -7.38 -1.89 22.63
CA VAL A 165 -7.87 -0.54 22.97
C VAL A 165 -8.88 -0.65 24.10
N GLY A 166 -8.41 -0.48 25.34
CA GLY A 166 -9.27 -0.56 26.53
C GLY A 166 -8.61 -0.82 27.88
N ARG A 167 -7.30 -0.59 28.05
CA ARG A 167 -6.67 -0.53 29.37
C ARG A 167 -5.68 0.62 29.42
N GLY A 168 -6.15 1.75 29.97
CA GLY A 168 -5.41 2.97 30.22
C GLY A 168 -6.37 4.06 30.64
#